data_AF-A0A419JGY8-F1
#
_entry.id   AF-A0A419JGY8-F1
#
_cell.length_a   1.000
_cell.length_b   1.000
_cell.length_c   1.000
_cell.angle_alpha   90.00
_cell.angle_beta   90.00
_cell.angle_gamma   90.00
#
_symmetry.space_group_name_H-M   'P 1'
#
loop_
_entity.id
_entity.type
_entity.pdbx_description
1 polymer ?
#
loop_
_entity_poly.entity_id
_entity_poly.type
_entity_poly.pdbx_seq_one_letter_code
_entity_poly.pdbx_strand_id
1 'polypeptide(L)' 'MSGVAKRGLKLEEHGSLWSFVNVLAIESGDKDLTTFFHVANSLHRNFYGNEMKREPVEIAAVNIEQLITNRNSAS' A
#
# COMPACT_ATOMS: atom_id res chain seq x y z
N MET A 1 -32.40 -7.80 4.03
CA MET A 1 -31.75 -7.59 2.73
C MET A 1 -30.27 -7.89 2.87
N SER A 2 -29.79 -8.84 2.08
CA SER A 2 -28.42 -9.35 2.03
C SER A 2 -27.51 -8.41 1.22
N GLY A 3 -26.46 -7.86 1.85
CA GLY A 3 -25.46 -7.01 1.21
C GLY A 3 -24.04 -7.41 1.60
N VAL A 4 -23.58 -8.52 1.04
CA VAL A 4 -22.19 -8.99 0.82
C VAL A 4 -21.07 -8.28 1.61
N ALA A 5 -20.92 -8.59 2.90
CA ALA A 5 -19.66 -8.42 3.65
C ALA A 5 -18.73 -9.65 3.50
N LYS A 6 -18.63 -10.22 2.29
CA LYS A 6 -17.85 -11.45 1.99
C LYS A 6 -16.58 -11.19 1.16
N ARG A 7 -16.03 -9.98 1.22
CA ARG A 7 -14.71 -9.66 0.64
C ARG A 7 -13.76 -8.93 1.60
N GLY A 8 -14.15 -8.84 2.88
CA GLY A 8 -13.24 -8.53 3.98
C GLY A 8 -12.57 -9.81 4.44
N LEU A 9 -11.64 -10.36 3.64
CA LEU A 9 -10.56 -11.14 4.22
C LEU A 9 -9.96 -10.22 5.28
N LYS A 10 -10.32 -10.50 6.53
CA LYS A 10 -9.89 -9.84 7.76
C LYS A 10 -8.42 -9.46 7.57
N LEU A 11 -8.06 -8.18 7.63
CA LEU A 11 -7.53 -7.59 8.86
C LEU A 11 -6.57 -8.52 9.62
N GLU A 12 -5.80 -9.37 8.95
CA GLU A 12 -4.64 -10.00 9.57
C GLU A 12 -3.58 -8.91 9.67
N GLU A 13 -3.78 -8.10 10.71
CA GLU A 13 -2.88 -7.13 11.33
C GLU A 13 -2.22 -6.20 10.31
N HIS A 14 -2.71 -4.96 10.14
CA HIS A 14 -1.93 -3.96 9.39
C HIS A 14 -0.47 -3.89 9.89
N GLY A 15 -0.25 -4.13 11.20
CA GLY A 15 1.08 -4.27 11.79
C GLY A 15 1.93 -5.39 11.17
N SER A 16 1.33 -6.49 10.71
CA SER A 16 2.05 -7.59 10.03
C SER A 16 2.60 -7.15 8.67
N LEU A 17 1.83 -6.39 7.88
CA LEU A 17 2.28 -5.85 6.60
C LEU A 17 3.33 -4.74 6.80
N TRP A 18 3.15 -3.88 7.81
CA TRP A 18 4.18 -2.89 8.19
C TRP A 18 5.50 -3.57 8.58
N SER A 19 5.43 -4.65 9.37
CA SER A 19 6.60 -5.43 9.77
C SER A 19 7.28 -6.07 8.56
N PHE A 20 6.49 -6.66 7.65
CA PHE A 20 7.00 -7.28 6.43
C PHE A 20 7.70 -6.28 5.51
N VAL A 21 7.08 -5.14 5.22
CA VAL A 21 7.68 -4.09 4.38
C VAL A 21 8.93 -3.52 5.03
N ASN A 22 8.96 -3.36 6.35
CA ASN A 22 10.15 -2.93 7.06
C ASN A 22 11.31 -3.93 6.91
N VAL A 23 11.05 -5.24 7.05
CA VAL A 23 12.06 -6.28 6.81
C VAL A 23 12.57 -6.22 5.37
N LEU A 24 11.66 -6.15 4.38
CA LEU A 24 12.05 -6.05 2.97
C LEU A 24 12.88 -4.81 2.66
N ALA A 25 12.53 -3.66 3.20
CA ALA A 25 13.28 -2.41 3.02
C ALA A 25 14.69 -2.49 3.62
N ILE A 26 14.85 -3.18 4.75
CA ILE A 26 16.16 -3.43 5.37
C ILE A 26 16.98 -4.40 4.51
N GLU A 27 16.40 -5.53 4.11
CA GLU A 27 17.09 -6.58 3.36
C GLU A 27 17.52 -6.14 1.95
N SER A 28 16.68 -5.35 1.28
CA SER A 28 16.98 -4.80 -0.05
C SER A 28 17.82 -3.52 -0.02
N GLY A 29 17.87 -2.82 1.12
CA GLY A 29 18.41 -1.47 1.21
C GLY A 29 17.53 -0.40 0.55
N ASP A 30 16.37 -0.77 0.00
CA ASP A 30 15.44 0.13 -0.68
C ASP A 30 14.46 0.76 0.32
N LYS A 31 14.75 2.01 0.71
CA LYS A 31 13.89 2.78 1.60
C LYS A 31 12.60 3.24 0.94
N ASP A 32 12.52 3.27 -0.39
CA ASP A 32 11.34 3.72 -1.11
C ASP A 32 10.17 2.75 -0.93
N LEU A 33 10.45 1.47 -0.65
CA LEU A 33 9.42 0.48 -0.27
C LEU A 33 8.57 0.97 0.92
N THR A 34 9.21 1.57 1.94
CA THR A 34 8.49 2.13 3.10
C THR A 34 7.63 3.33 2.69
N THR A 35 8.17 4.22 1.85
CA THR A 35 7.48 5.41 1.35
C THR A 35 6.26 5.03 0.53
N PHE A 36 6.41 4.13 -0.44
CA PHE A 36 5.31 3.71 -1.29
C PHE A 36 4.26 2.92 -0.52
N PHE A 37 4.65 2.10 0.45
CA PHE A 37 3.69 1.42 1.31
C PHE A 37 2.89 2.39 2.19
N HIS A 38 3.50 3.49 2.66
CA HIS A 38 2.77 4.58 3.30
C HIS A 38 1.68 5.17 2.40
N VAL A 39 1.99 5.39 1.12
CA VAL A 39 1.03 5.89 0.13
C VAL A 39 -0.07 4.86 -0.16
N ALA A 40 0.28 3.58 -0.29
CA ALA A 40 -0.70 2.49 -0.44
C ALA A 40 -1.68 2.44 0.74
N ASN A 41 -1.15 2.55 1.95
CA ASN A 41 -1.96 2.55 3.17
C ASN A 41 -2.85 3.81 3.27
N SER A 42 -2.40 4.97 2.77
CA SER A 42 -3.23 6.18 2.74
C SER A 42 -4.39 6.05 1.72
N LEU A 43 -4.14 5.48 0.54
CA LEU A 43 -5.20 5.15 -0.43
C LEU A 43 -6.21 4.13 0.13
N HIS A 44 -5.73 3.10 0.83
CA HIS A 44 -6.58 2.12 1.49
C HIS A 44 -7.52 2.76 2.52
N ARG A 45 -7.01 3.68 3.36
CA ARG A 45 -7.85 4.44 4.29
C ARG A 45 -8.79 5.38 3.57
N ASN A 46 -8.31 6.06 2.53
CA ASN A 46 -9.12 6.95 1.72
C ASN A 46 -10.29 6.24 1.03
N PHE A 47 -10.19 4.95 0.71
CA PHE A 47 -11.33 4.18 0.18
C PHE A 47 -12.55 4.21 1.12
N TYR A 48 -12.33 4.24 2.44
CA TYR A 48 -13.40 4.32 3.43
C TYR A 48 -13.81 5.77 3.77
N GLY A 49 -12.86 6.72 3.74
CA GLY A 49 -13.12 8.12 4.07
C GLY A 49 -13.62 8.98 2.89
N ASN A 50 -13.22 8.62 1.67
CA ASN A 50 -13.47 9.35 0.42
C ASN A 50 -13.15 10.85 0.50
N GLU A 51 -12.00 11.19 1.09
CA GLU A 51 -11.59 12.57 1.39
C GLU A 51 -10.63 13.15 0.34
N MET A 52 -9.80 12.30 -0.27
CA MET A 52 -8.81 12.73 -1.25
C MET A 52 -9.47 13.15 -2.55
N LYS A 53 -8.99 14.27 -3.10
CA LYS A 53 -9.34 14.73 -4.44
C LYS A 53 -8.66 13.84 -5.49
N ARG A 54 -9.20 13.89 -6.71
CA ARG A 54 -8.73 13.12 -7.86
C ARG A 54 -7.22 13.24 -8.11
N GLU A 55 -6.69 14.46 -8.16
CA GLU A 55 -5.28 14.70 -8.46
C GLU A 55 -4.33 14.02 -7.44
N PRO A 56 -4.51 14.16 -6.11
CA PRO A 56 -3.78 13.37 -5.13
C PRO A 56 -3.90 11.85 -5.31
N VAL A 57 -5.06 11.34 -5.74
CA VAL A 57 -5.26 9.90 -6.02
C VAL A 57 -4.44 9.46 -7.24
N GLU A 58 -4.39 10.28 -8.30
CA GLU A 58 -3.61 10.01 -9.50
C GLU A 58 -2.10 10.01 -9.19
N ILE A 59 -1.61 10.97 -8.40
CA ILE A 59 -0.21 10.99 -7.93
C ILE A 59 0.10 9.74 -7.08
N ALA A 60 -0.80 9.39 -6.17
CA ALA A 60 -0.63 8.21 -5.34
C ALA A 60 -0.61 6.93 -6.18
N ALA A 61 -1.39 6.82 -7.25
CA ALA A 61 -1.39 5.68 -8.16
C ALA A 61 -0.01 5.44 -8.81
N VAL A 62 0.70 6.50 -9.20
CA VAL A 62 2.07 6.38 -9.73
C VAL A 62 3.03 5.76 -8.72
N ASN A 63 2.91 6.12 -7.43
CA ASN A 63 3.72 5.50 -6.36
C ASN A 63 3.39 4.01 -6.19
N ILE A 64 2.14 3.60 -6.44
CA ILE A 64 1.75 2.17 -6.40
C ILE A 64 2.34 1.42 -7.58
N GLU A 65 2.35 2.01 -8.77
CA GLU A 65 3.02 1.42 -9.94
C GLU A 65 4.51 1.21 -9.66
N GLN A 66 5.18 2.18 -9.03
CA GLN A 66 6.57 2.05 -8.61
C GLN A 66 6.76 0.92 -7.59
N LEU A 67 5.90 0.83 -6.57
CA LEU A 67 5.94 -0.26 -5.58
C LEU A 67 5.85 -1.66 -6.22
N ILE A 68 5.00 -1.82 -7.24
CA ILE A 68 4.81 -3.10 -7.92
C ILE A 68 5.94 -3.39 -8.91
N THR A 69 6.48 -2.35 -9.54
CA THR A 69 7.50 -2.45 -10.60
C THR A 69 8.92 -2.58 -10.05
N ASN A 70 9.20 -2.13 -8.83
CA ASN A 70 10.53 -2.22 -8.19
C ASN A 70 11.02 -3.64 -7.87
N ARG A 71 10.56 -4.66 -8.59
CA ARG A 71 10.98 -6.05 -8.43
C ARG A 71 12.37 -6.38 -8.99
N ASN A 72 13.02 -5.52 -9.78
CA ASN A 72 14.19 -5.90 -10.58
C ASN A 72 15.30 -4.84 -10.65
N SER A 73 15.92 -4.53 -9.51
CA SER A 73 17.24 -3.88 -9.50
C SER A 73 18.19 -4.58 -8.51
N ALA A 74 18.12 -5.90 -8.44
CA ALA A 74 19.20 -6.74 -7.95
C ALA A 74 19.89 -7.33 -9.17
N SER A 75 20.87 -6.60 -9.69
CA SER A 75 21.85 -7.04 -10.71
C SER A 75 23.24 -6.78 -10.19
#